data_AF-A0A7S1CYK5-F1
#
_entry.id   AF-A0A7S1CYK5-F1
#
_cell.length_a   1.000
_cell.length_b   1.000
_cell.length_c   1.000
_cell.angle_alpha   90.00
_cell.angle_beta   90.00
_cell.angle_gamma   90.00
#
_symmetry.space_group_name_H-M   'P 1'
#
loop_
_entity.id
_entity.type
_entity.pdbx_description
1 polymer ?
#
loop_
_entity_poly.entity_id
_entity_poly.type
_entity_poly.pdbx_seq_one_letter_code
_entity_poly.pdbx_strand_id
1 'polypeptide(L)'
;PAQNDAFEMNRANQPPPPYAIDFVVEGAGHRMSSTKRRIRWRFGYANQEALEKGQTGVACRGIEHDVTVVWSVTSGKRQILMDGIEIHYALGRTECLQYCWGTPGKRIIKVVAHAIPPKHKSLQRQYELTIDGQSFVDLPSIHRIGTPVVEANMPDDQSLQQQQQLLLLLPQGYSTQARSRATQRNGFPQEVLLRPNVTTSTMESRHHGKSNRHSGDYRYN
;
A
#
# COMPACT_ATOMS: atom_id res chain seq x y z
N PRO A 1 -31.83 0.25 32.50
CA PRO A 1 -30.77 -0.68 32.96
C PRO A 1 -30.57 -1.91 32.07
N ALA A 2 -31.64 -2.66 31.72
CA ALA A 2 -31.53 -3.93 30.99
C ALA A 2 -31.23 -3.84 29.47
N GLN A 3 -31.27 -2.64 28.86
CA GLN A 3 -30.96 -2.46 27.43
C GLN A 3 -29.46 -2.31 27.15
N ASN A 4 -28.63 -1.96 28.14
CA ASN A 4 -27.18 -1.86 27.96
C ASN A 4 -26.52 -3.25 27.93
N ASP A 5 -27.03 -4.21 28.71
CA ASP A 5 -26.44 -5.54 28.84
C ASP A 5 -26.50 -6.36 27.54
N ALA A 6 -27.55 -6.17 26.72
CA ALA A 6 -27.69 -6.86 25.43
C ALA A 6 -26.69 -6.36 24.37
N PHE A 7 -26.27 -5.09 24.45
CA PHE A 7 -25.26 -4.54 23.54
C PHE A 7 -23.85 -5.03 23.92
N GLU A 8 -23.57 -5.20 25.22
CA GLU A 8 -22.30 -5.72 25.70
C GLU A 8 -22.09 -7.20 25.36
N MET A 9 -23.13 -8.04 25.45
CA MET A 9 -23.01 -9.47 25.11
C MET A 9 -22.70 -9.72 23.63
N ASN A 10 -23.05 -8.80 22.73
CA ASN A 10 -22.78 -8.97 21.29
C ASN A 10 -21.32 -8.63 20.92
N ARG A 11 -20.58 -7.90 21.78
CA ARG A 11 -19.16 -7.58 21.57
C ARG A 11 -18.23 -8.76 21.81
N ALA A 12 -18.55 -9.64 22.75
CA ALA A 12 -17.69 -10.77 23.12
C ALA A 12 -17.48 -11.79 21.98
N ASN A 13 -18.38 -11.83 21.01
CA ASN A 13 -18.28 -12.71 19.83
C ASN A 13 -17.72 -12.01 18.58
N GLN A 14 -17.44 -10.71 18.65
CA GLN A 14 -16.83 -10.03 17.51
C GLN A 14 -15.33 -10.32 17.50
N PRO A 15 -14.79 -10.81 16.38
CA PRO A 15 -13.37 -11.04 16.28
C PRO A 15 -12.62 -9.69 16.36
N PRO A 16 -11.40 -9.63 16.91
CA PRO A 16 -10.75 -8.36 17.25
C PRO A 16 -10.45 -7.50 16.01
N PRO A 17 -10.61 -6.18 16.08
CA PRO A 17 -10.51 -5.31 14.91
C PRO A 17 -9.09 -5.29 14.31
N PRO A 18 -8.95 -5.30 12.97
CA PRO A 18 -7.66 -5.20 12.31
C PRO A 18 -7.10 -3.76 12.34
N TYR A 19 -5.77 -3.64 12.28
CA TYR A 19 -5.05 -2.37 12.17
C TYR A 19 -3.86 -2.47 11.22
N ALA A 20 -3.50 -1.38 10.57
CA ALA A 20 -2.34 -1.28 9.68
C ALA A 20 -1.06 -0.92 10.45
N ILE A 21 0.05 -1.51 10.03
CA ILE A 21 1.39 -1.24 10.58
C ILE A 21 2.27 -0.64 9.49
N ASP A 22 2.54 -1.39 8.42
CA ASP A 22 3.41 -0.95 7.33
C ASP A 22 2.98 -1.48 5.97
N PHE A 23 3.38 -0.76 4.93
CA PHE A 23 3.23 -1.16 3.54
C PHE A 23 4.50 -0.80 2.79
N VAL A 24 5.11 -1.78 2.13
CA VAL A 24 6.39 -1.61 1.43
C VAL A 24 6.32 -2.27 0.05
N VAL A 25 6.83 -1.58 -0.97
CA VAL A 25 6.99 -2.10 -2.33
C VAL A 25 8.44 -1.96 -2.74
N GLU A 26 9.09 -3.08 -3.06
CA GLU A 26 10.49 -3.14 -3.46
C GLU A 26 10.65 -3.76 -4.85
N GLY A 27 11.50 -3.17 -5.68
CA GLY A 27 11.97 -3.78 -6.91
C GLY A 27 13.10 -4.77 -6.61
N ALA A 28 12.89 -6.05 -6.89
CA ALA A 28 13.83 -7.15 -6.62
C ALA A 28 14.45 -7.75 -7.91
N GLY A 29 14.29 -7.08 -9.05
CA GLY A 29 14.84 -7.54 -10.34
C GLY A 29 16.34 -7.25 -10.45
N HIS A 30 17.14 -8.26 -10.80
CA HIS A 30 18.60 -8.14 -10.89
C HIS A 30 19.08 -7.20 -12.02
N ARG A 31 18.52 -7.36 -13.23
CA ARG A 31 18.87 -6.51 -14.39
C ARG A 31 17.99 -5.27 -14.51
N MET A 32 16.72 -5.40 -14.19
CA MET A 32 15.72 -4.33 -14.24
C MET A 32 14.84 -4.45 -13.00
N SER A 33 14.97 -3.51 -12.07
CA SER A 33 14.26 -3.53 -10.78
C SER A 33 12.73 -3.63 -10.93
N SER A 34 12.19 -3.13 -12.05
CA SER A 34 10.75 -3.16 -12.37
C SER A 34 10.20 -4.53 -12.74
N THR A 35 11.05 -5.49 -13.11
CA THR A 35 10.65 -6.82 -13.64
C THR A 35 10.27 -7.84 -12.57
N LYS A 36 10.73 -7.62 -11.34
CA LYS A 36 10.38 -8.44 -10.18
C LYS A 36 10.09 -7.53 -9.01
N ARG A 37 8.98 -7.76 -8.33
CA ARG A 37 8.50 -6.93 -7.23
C ARG A 37 8.29 -7.79 -6.00
N ARG A 38 8.58 -7.21 -4.85
CA ARG A 38 8.22 -7.71 -3.53
C ARG A 38 7.30 -6.68 -2.90
N ILE A 39 6.05 -7.05 -2.67
CA ILE A 39 5.05 -6.22 -2.01
C ILE A 39 4.82 -6.81 -0.63
N ARG A 40 4.90 -5.99 0.42
CA ARG A 40 4.76 -6.41 1.81
C ARG A 40 3.72 -5.55 2.49
N TRP A 41 2.76 -6.19 3.13
CA TRP A 41 1.82 -5.56 4.05
C TRP A 41 2.00 -6.17 5.42
N ARG A 42 2.13 -5.32 6.44
CA ARG A 42 2.08 -5.75 7.84
C ARG A 42 0.85 -5.15 8.50
N PHE A 43 0.03 -6.01 9.04
CA PHE A 43 -1.17 -5.63 9.80
C PHE A 43 -1.23 -6.47 11.07
N GLY A 44 -2.13 -6.12 11.98
CA GLY A 44 -2.42 -6.96 13.14
C GLY A 44 -3.87 -6.91 13.54
N TYR A 45 -4.22 -7.73 14.52
CA TYR A 45 -5.51 -7.71 15.21
C TYR A 45 -5.30 -7.19 16.62
N ALA A 46 -6.17 -6.29 17.07
CA ALA A 46 -6.04 -5.72 18.40
C ALA A 46 -6.19 -6.80 19.49
N ASN A 47 -5.54 -6.60 20.64
CA ASN A 47 -5.76 -7.44 21.81
C ASN A 47 -7.10 -7.07 22.45
N GLN A 48 -8.06 -7.98 22.39
CA GLN A 48 -9.42 -7.78 22.89
C GLN A 48 -9.45 -7.50 24.40
N GLU A 49 -8.65 -8.21 25.20
CA GLU A 49 -8.59 -7.99 26.65
C GLU A 49 -8.03 -6.61 27.00
N ALA A 50 -7.06 -6.12 26.22
CA ALA A 50 -6.50 -4.78 26.41
C ALA A 50 -7.54 -3.69 26.09
N LEU A 51 -8.31 -3.90 25.02
CA LEU A 51 -9.42 -3.02 24.64
C LEU A 51 -10.50 -2.98 25.73
N GLU A 52 -10.87 -4.13 26.30
CA GLU A 52 -11.85 -4.23 27.39
C GLU A 52 -11.38 -3.53 28.67
N LYS A 53 -10.06 -3.51 28.90
CA LYS A 53 -9.43 -2.74 29.99
C LYS A 53 -9.31 -1.25 29.70
N GLY A 54 -9.82 -0.76 28.58
CA GLY A 54 -9.76 0.64 28.17
C GLY A 54 -8.34 1.11 27.82
N GLN A 55 -7.43 0.18 27.48
CA GLN A 55 -6.11 0.55 26.99
C GLN A 55 -6.21 1.10 25.57
N THR A 56 -5.17 1.80 25.12
CA THR A 56 -5.12 2.42 23.80
C THR A 56 -3.74 2.31 23.15
N GLY A 57 -3.69 2.53 21.84
CA GLY A 57 -2.46 2.60 21.06
C GLY A 57 -1.68 1.28 21.09
N VAL A 58 -0.39 1.38 21.39
CA VAL A 58 0.55 0.23 21.40
C VAL A 58 0.20 -0.79 22.49
N ALA A 59 -0.48 -0.38 23.57
CA ALA A 59 -0.91 -1.31 24.61
C ALA A 59 -1.97 -2.32 24.12
N CYS A 60 -2.74 -1.95 23.08
CA CYS A 60 -3.72 -2.83 22.44
C CYS A 60 -3.14 -3.69 21.31
N ARG A 61 -1.82 -3.75 21.16
CA ARG A 61 -1.17 -4.57 20.14
C ARG A 61 -1.43 -6.05 20.39
N GLY A 62 -2.06 -6.73 19.44
CA GLY A 62 -2.28 -8.19 19.48
C GLY A 62 -1.40 -8.92 18.46
N ILE A 63 -1.96 -9.95 17.82
CA ILE A 63 -1.25 -10.78 16.84
C ILE A 63 -1.02 -9.97 15.56
N GLU A 64 0.20 -10.00 15.05
CA GLU A 64 0.57 -9.36 13.79
C GLU A 64 0.88 -10.38 12.72
N HIS A 65 0.57 -10.00 11.48
CA HIS A 65 0.79 -10.80 10.31
C HIS A 65 1.59 -10.03 9.26
N ASP A 66 2.43 -10.75 8.53
CA ASP A 66 3.16 -10.26 7.38
C ASP A 66 2.68 -10.98 6.12
N VAL A 67 2.07 -10.23 5.19
CA VAL A 67 1.68 -10.73 3.88
C VAL A 67 2.68 -10.22 2.85
N THR A 68 3.40 -11.15 2.23
CA THR A 68 4.40 -10.86 1.21
C THR A 68 4.00 -11.46 -0.13
N VAL A 69 3.96 -10.64 -1.16
CA VAL A 69 3.79 -11.05 -2.56
C VAL A 69 5.11 -10.89 -3.30
N VAL A 70 5.60 -11.97 -3.88
CA VAL A 70 6.75 -11.95 -4.80
C VAL A 70 6.26 -12.22 -6.21
N TRP A 71 6.43 -11.24 -7.09
CA TRP A 71 5.94 -11.34 -8.47
C TRP A 71 7.01 -10.96 -9.48
N SER A 72 7.35 -11.88 -10.37
CA SER A 72 8.15 -11.62 -11.57
C SER A 72 7.25 -11.51 -12.79
N VAL A 73 7.17 -10.31 -13.38
CA VAL A 73 6.35 -10.03 -14.57
C VAL A 73 6.87 -10.78 -15.80
N THR A 74 8.20 -10.86 -15.95
CA THR A 74 8.85 -11.49 -17.12
C THR A 74 8.73 -13.01 -17.14
N SER A 75 8.94 -13.66 -16.00
CA SER A 75 8.80 -15.11 -15.87
C SER A 75 7.36 -15.56 -15.60
N GLY A 76 6.49 -14.67 -15.12
CA GLY A 76 5.14 -15.00 -14.67
C GLY A 76 5.09 -15.71 -13.31
N LYS A 77 6.24 -15.88 -12.62
CA LYS A 77 6.29 -16.49 -11.29
C LYS A 77 5.62 -15.56 -10.27
N ARG A 78 4.63 -16.09 -9.55
CA ARG A 78 3.84 -15.38 -8.53
C ARG A 78 3.79 -16.24 -7.27
N GLN A 79 4.11 -15.64 -6.14
CA GLN A 79 4.14 -16.31 -4.84
C GLN A 79 3.53 -15.39 -3.79
N ILE A 80 2.66 -15.92 -2.95
CA ILE A 80 2.06 -15.22 -1.81
C ILE A 80 2.43 -15.98 -0.55
N LEU A 81 3.03 -15.27 0.39
CA LEU A 81 3.41 -15.78 1.69
C LEU A 81 2.64 -15.03 2.78
N MET A 82 2.27 -15.74 3.84
CA MET A 82 1.73 -15.18 5.07
C MET A 82 2.61 -15.70 6.21
N ASP A 83 3.21 -14.80 6.97
CA ASP A 83 4.12 -15.12 8.09
C ASP A 83 5.29 -16.03 7.68
N GLY A 84 5.78 -15.84 6.44
CA GLY A 84 6.85 -16.64 5.85
C GLY A 84 6.41 -18.00 5.29
N ILE A 85 5.14 -18.39 5.48
CA ILE A 85 4.57 -19.63 4.96
C ILE A 85 3.94 -19.35 3.59
N GLU A 86 4.28 -20.16 2.58
CA GLU A 86 3.66 -20.06 1.26
C GLU A 86 2.18 -20.47 1.32
N ILE A 87 1.28 -19.55 0.98
CA ILE A 87 -0.16 -19.80 0.89
C ILE A 87 -0.57 -20.04 -0.56
N HIS A 88 0.12 -19.39 -1.51
CA HIS A 88 -0.19 -19.53 -2.92
C HIS A 88 1.06 -19.44 -3.81
N TYR A 89 1.07 -20.30 -4.82
CA TYR A 89 2.07 -20.31 -5.88
C TYR A 89 1.38 -20.43 -7.24
N ALA A 90 1.82 -19.61 -8.19
CA ALA A 90 1.36 -19.71 -9.58
C ALA A 90 2.48 -19.37 -10.57
N LEU A 91 2.39 -19.99 -11.74
CA LEU A 91 3.22 -19.69 -12.90
C LEU A 91 2.31 -19.20 -14.04
N GLY A 92 2.85 -18.34 -14.91
CA GLY A 92 2.12 -17.80 -16.06
C GLY A 92 2.08 -16.27 -16.06
N ARG A 93 2.09 -15.69 -17.25
CA ARG A 93 2.03 -14.24 -17.44
C ARG A 93 0.57 -13.80 -17.38
N THR A 94 0.23 -13.01 -16.37
CA THR A 94 -1.04 -12.32 -16.27
C THR A 94 -0.78 -10.87 -15.90
N GLU A 95 -1.69 -9.98 -16.27
CA GLU A 95 -1.61 -8.57 -15.90
C GLU A 95 -2.13 -8.31 -14.47
N CYS A 96 -2.86 -9.28 -13.90
CA CYS A 96 -3.45 -9.21 -12.57
C CYS A 96 -3.19 -10.51 -11.81
N LEU A 97 -2.81 -10.37 -10.54
CA LEU A 97 -2.78 -11.43 -9.54
C LEU A 97 -3.91 -11.13 -8.54
N GLN A 98 -4.85 -12.06 -8.42
CA GLN A 98 -5.90 -12.00 -7.41
C GLN A 98 -5.97 -13.34 -6.70
N TYR A 99 -5.94 -13.30 -5.38
CA TYR A 99 -6.05 -14.50 -4.56
C TYR A 99 -6.72 -14.17 -3.23
N CYS A 100 -7.50 -15.12 -2.72
CA CYS A 100 -8.29 -14.97 -1.50
C CYS A 100 -8.15 -16.26 -0.68
N TRP A 101 -7.92 -16.13 0.62
CA TRP A 101 -7.81 -17.27 1.53
C TRP A 101 -8.41 -16.94 2.90
N GLY A 102 -8.76 -17.98 3.65
CA GLY A 102 -9.20 -17.87 5.03
C GLY A 102 -8.03 -18.06 6.01
N THR A 103 -8.08 -17.38 7.16
CA THR A 103 -7.15 -17.61 8.28
C THR A 103 -7.87 -18.29 9.44
N PRO A 104 -7.14 -18.81 10.44
CA PRO A 104 -7.72 -19.14 11.73
C PRO A 104 -8.53 -17.94 12.27
N GLY A 105 -9.71 -18.20 12.82
CA GLY A 105 -10.64 -17.13 13.26
C GLY A 105 -11.66 -16.68 12.21
N LYS A 106 -11.82 -17.44 11.10
CA LYS A 106 -12.82 -17.18 10.05
C LYS A 106 -12.67 -15.82 9.36
N ARG A 107 -11.45 -15.27 9.37
CA ARG A 107 -11.12 -14.04 8.66
C ARG A 107 -10.81 -14.34 7.20
N ILE A 108 -11.16 -13.43 6.32
CA ILE A 108 -10.93 -13.56 4.88
C ILE A 108 -9.91 -12.50 4.47
N ILE A 109 -8.80 -12.95 3.91
CA ILE A 109 -7.78 -12.06 3.35
C ILE A 109 -7.81 -12.20 1.83
N LYS A 110 -7.79 -11.06 1.15
CA LYS A 110 -7.69 -11.00 -0.30
C LYS A 110 -6.59 -10.03 -0.72
N VAL A 111 -5.79 -10.49 -1.67
CA VAL A 111 -4.75 -9.71 -2.34
C VAL A 111 -5.17 -9.48 -3.78
N VAL A 112 -5.01 -8.25 -4.24
CA VAL A 112 -5.10 -7.86 -5.65
C VAL A 112 -3.84 -7.08 -6.00
N ALA A 113 -3.14 -7.50 -7.06
CA ALA A 113 -1.93 -6.85 -7.54
C ALA A 113 -1.95 -6.75 -9.07
N HIS A 114 -1.63 -5.57 -9.60
CA HIS A 114 -1.56 -5.31 -11.03
C HIS A 114 -0.12 -5.14 -11.52
N ALA A 115 0.21 -5.76 -12.65
CA ALA A 115 1.54 -5.70 -13.27
C ALA A 115 1.87 -4.29 -13.75
N ILE A 116 0.85 -3.53 -14.15
CA ILE A 116 0.94 -2.14 -14.59
C ILE A 116 -0.05 -1.32 -13.74
N PRO A 117 0.31 -0.12 -13.25
CA PRO A 117 -0.64 0.75 -12.58
C PRO A 117 -1.89 0.98 -13.47
N PRO A 118 -3.10 0.94 -12.90
CA PRO A 118 -4.32 1.27 -13.65
C PRO A 118 -4.18 2.65 -14.34
N LYS A 119 -4.48 2.72 -15.64
CA LYS A 119 -4.23 3.91 -16.47
C LYS A 119 -5.19 5.07 -16.21
N HIS A 120 -6.39 4.78 -15.70
CA HIS A 120 -7.39 5.79 -15.39
C HIS A 120 -7.27 6.26 -13.94
N LYS A 121 -7.75 7.47 -13.64
CA LYS A 121 -7.97 7.98 -12.27
C LYS A 121 -9.02 7.18 -11.48
N SER A 122 -9.20 5.88 -11.76
CA SER A 122 -9.95 5.04 -10.86
C SER A 122 -9.21 5.03 -9.52
N LEU A 123 -9.96 5.02 -8.42
CA LEU A 123 -9.42 4.90 -7.06
C LEU A 123 -8.75 3.53 -6.82
N GLN A 124 -8.56 2.73 -7.87
CA GLN A 124 -7.97 1.40 -7.82
C GLN A 124 -6.46 1.54 -7.70
N ARG A 125 -5.95 1.07 -6.55
CA ARG A 125 -4.53 1.02 -6.28
C ARG A 125 -3.91 -0.11 -7.11
N GLN A 126 -2.64 0.06 -7.47
CA GLN A 126 -1.89 -1.00 -8.15
C GLN A 126 -1.78 -2.27 -7.28
N TYR A 127 -1.69 -2.08 -5.96
CA TYR A 127 -1.62 -3.16 -4.98
C TYR A 127 -2.64 -2.88 -3.88
N GLU A 128 -3.43 -3.88 -3.57
CA GLU A 128 -4.47 -3.80 -2.57
C GLU A 128 -4.52 -5.10 -1.76
N LEU A 129 -4.60 -4.94 -0.45
CA LEU A 129 -4.88 -5.99 0.51
C LEU A 129 -6.20 -5.63 1.19
N THR A 130 -7.13 -6.57 1.27
CA THR A 130 -8.38 -6.40 2.02
C THR A 130 -8.51 -7.48 3.08
N ILE A 131 -8.87 -7.08 4.31
CA ILE A 131 -9.13 -7.94 5.46
C ILE A 131 -10.63 -7.85 5.76
N ASP A 132 -11.35 -8.96 5.63
CA ASP A 132 -12.81 -9.05 5.76
C ASP A 132 -13.57 -8.02 4.91
N GLY A 133 -13.02 -7.72 3.73
CA GLY A 133 -13.58 -6.73 2.81
C GLY A 133 -13.17 -5.27 3.09
N GLN A 134 -12.49 -4.98 4.20
CA GLN A 134 -11.94 -3.66 4.49
C GLN A 134 -10.55 -3.49 3.84
N SER A 135 -10.33 -2.39 3.11
CA SER A 135 -9.03 -2.10 2.49
C SER A 135 -7.98 -1.81 3.56
N PHE A 136 -6.76 -2.31 3.37
CA PHE A 136 -5.64 -2.10 4.28
C PHE A 136 -5.37 -0.62 4.57
N VAL A 137 -5.59 0.25 3.57
CA VAL A 137 -5.31 1.69 3.72
C VAL A 137 -6.38 2.41 4.53
N ASP A 138 -7.55 1.81 4.65
CA ASP A 138 -8.66 2.32 5.47
C ASP A 138 -8.62 1.74 6.89
N LEU A 139 -7.65 0.87 7.19
CA LEU A 139 -7.44 0.37 8.54
C LEU A 139 -6.87 1.47 9.44
N PRO A 140 -7.25 1.49 10.73
CA PRO A 140 -6.63 2.38 11.69
C PRO A 140 -5.14 2.04 11.84
N SER A 141 -4.31 3.06 12.10
CA SER A 141 -2.92 2.83 12.53
C SER A 141 -2.86 2.33 13.97
N ILE A 142 -1.75 1.70 14.36
CA ILE A 142 -1.56 1.17 15.73
C ILE A 142 -1.83 2.21 16.83
N HIS A 143 -1.51 3.48 16.60
CA HIS A 143 -1.71 4.55 17.57
C HIS A 143 -3.18 4.97 17.75
N ARG A 144 -4.06 4.56 16.82
CA ARG A 144 -5.50 4.86 16.84
C ARG A 144 -6.35 3.71 17.40
N ILE A 145 -5.72 2.63 17.85
CA ILE A 145 -6.44 1.51 18.46
C ILE A 145 -6.97 1.93 19.83
N GLY A 146 -8.23 1.61 20.12
CA GLY A 146 -8.87 1.88 21.41
C GLY A 146 -9.20 3.35 21.67
N THR A 147 -8.71 4.29 20.85
CA THR A 147 -9.17 5.67 20.92
C THR A 147 -10.60 5.73 20.43
N PRO A 148 -11.52 6.38 21.18
CA PRO A 148 -12.83 6.68 20.63
C PRO A 148 -12.60 7.43 19.32
N VAL A 149 -13.31 7.02 18.26
CA VAL A 149 -13.40 7.85 17.07
C VAL A 149 -14.06 9.11 17.57
N VAL A 150 -13.25 10.15 17.79
CA VAL A 150 -13.77 11.50 17.89
C VAL A 150 -14.27 11.74 16.48
N GLU A 151 -15.51 11.35 16.22
CA GLU A 151 -16.32 11.99 15.19
C GLU A 151 -16.19 13.45 15.57
N ALA A 152 -15.28 14.13 14.87
CA ALA A 152 -15.18 15.56 14.99
C ALA A 152 -16.57 16.04 14.58
N ASN A 153 -17.41 16.29 15.57
CA ASN A 153 -18.46 17.28 15.50
C ASN A 153 -17.73 18.54 15.07
N MET A 154 -17.59 18.65 13.75
CA MET A 154 -17.13 19.83 13.08
C MET A 154 -18.04 20.93 13.64
N PRO A 155 -17.49 21.95 14.32
CA PRO A 155 -18.34 23.03 14.80
C PRO A 155 -19.10 23.56 13.59
N ASP A 156 -20.43 23.58 13.71
CA ASP A 156 -21.34 24.07 12.67
C ASP A 156 -20.80 25.36 12.05
N ASP A 157 -21.02 25.46 10.74
CA ASP A 157 -20.66 26.48 9.74
C ASP A 157 -20.95 27.97 10.10
N GLN A 158 -21.25 28.30 11.36
CA GLN A 158 -21.61 29.64 11.82
C GLN A 158 -20.43 30.62 11.93
N SER A 159 -19.19 30.16 12.06
CA SER A 159 -18.03 31.08 12.17
C SER A 159 -17.62 31.71 10.83
N LEU A 160 -17.93 31.09 9.69
CA LEU A 160 -17.60 31.61 8.36
C LEU A 160 -18.51 32.78 7.95
N GLN A 161 -19.78 32.79 8.38
CA GLN A 161 -20.66 33.94 8.12
C GLN A 161 -20.27 35.17 8.94
N GLN A 162 -19.81 35.02 10.19
CA GLN A 162 -19.32 36.14 10.99
C GLN A 162 -18.05 36.77 10.40
N GLN A 163 -17.15 35.96 9.85
CA GLN A 163 -15.94 36.48 9.17
C GLN A 163 -16.27 37.18 7.85
N GLN A 164 -17.30 36.74 7.11
CA GLN A 164 -17.75 37.45 5.91
C GLN A 164 -18.44 38.79 6.23
N GLN A 165 -19.10 38.93 7.38
CA GLN A 165 -19.67 40.22 7.80
C GLN A 165 -18.58 41.24 8.21
N LEU A 166 -17.44 40.80 8.74
CA LEU A 166 -16.33 41.68 9.09
C LEU A 166 -15.55 42.23 7.89
N LEU A 167 -15.55 41.52 6.75
CA LEU A 167 -14.88 41.95 5.52
C LEU A 167 -15.64 43.07 4.78
N LEU A 168 -16.93 43.26 5.06
CA LEU A 168 -17.74 44.35 4.50
C LEU A 168 -17.56 45.69 5.22
N LEU A 169 -16.85 45.72 6.35
CA LEU A 169 -16.60 46.93 7.15
C LEU A 169 -15.20 47.53 6.91
N LEU A 170 -14.39 46.98 6.01
CA LEU A 170 -13.09 47.55 5.69
C LEU A 170 -13.24 48.77 4.76
N PRO A 171 -12.70 49.95 5.12
CA PRO A 171 -12.73 51.12 4.26
C PRO A 171 -11.94 50.86 2.97
N GLN A 172 -12.64 50.97 1.84
CA GLN A 172 -12.11 50.90 0.48
C GLN A 172 -11.15 52.07 0.24
N GLY A 173 -9.86 51.86 0.50
CA GLY A 173 -8.95 53.00 0.46
C GLY A 173 -7.47 52.70 0.42
N TYR A 174 -6.99 51.70 -0.33
CA TYR A 174 -5.58 51.67 -0.75
C TYR A 174 -5.45 51.06 -2.15
N SER A 175 -5.33 51.92 -3.16
CA SER A 175 -4.79 51.57 -4.46
C SER A 175 -3.28 51.76 -4.44
N THR A 176 -2.52 50.68 -4.54
CA THR A 176 -1.10 50.74 -4.85
C THR A 176 -0.88 50.22 -6.26
N GLN A 177 -0.71 51.16 -7.19
CA GLN A 177 -0.13 50.92 -8.50
C GLN A 177 1.30 50.39 -8.34
N ALA A 178 1.52 49.11 -8.63
CA ALA A 178 2.86 48.56 -8.78
C ALA A 178 3.16 48.35 -10.26
N ARG A 179 4.12 49.16 -10.72
CA ARG A 179 4.62 49.31 -12.08
C ARG A 179 5.11 48.01 -12.71
N SER A 180 4.77 47.88 -13.98
CA SER A 180 5.49 47.13 -15.00
C SER A 180 6.97 47.51 -15.08
N ARG A 181 7.85 46.51 -15.10
CA ARG A 181 9.20 46.62 -15.67
C ARG A 181 9.48 45.39 -16.51
N ALA A 182 9.31 45.59 -17.82
CA ALA A 182 9.96 44.80 -18.84
C ALA A 182 11.48 44.97 -18.73
N THR A 183 12.23 43.89 -18.86
CA THR A 183 13.65 43.93 -19.24
C THR A 183 13.90 42.80 -20.22
N GLN A 184 14.00 43.18 -21.49
CA GLN A 184 14.72 42.45 -22.52
C GLN A 184 16.20 42.37 -22.14
N ARG A 185 16.87 41.23 -22.37
CA ARG A 185 18.05 41.13 -23.26
C ARG A 185 18.77 39.78 -23.17
N ASN A 186 19.15 39.31 -24.36
CA ASN A 186 20.33 38.51 -24.73
C ASN A 186 20.37 37.05 -24.22
N GLY A 187 20.40 35.99 -25.02
CA GLY A 187 20.97 35.83 -26.37
C GLY A 187 22.42 35.33 -26.25
N PHE A 188 22.66 34.03 -26.34
CA PHE A 188 23.96 33.37 -26.59
C PHE A 188 23.75 31.89 -26.99
N PRO A 189 24.71 31.23 -27.67
CA PRO A 189 24.47 30.65 -28.98
C PRO A 189 24.51 29.12 -29.00
N GLN A 190 24.04 28.56 -30.11
CA GLN A 190 24.34 27.19 -30.53
C GLN A 190 25.84 27.04 -30.75
N GLU A 191 26.43 26.00 -30.15
CA GLU A 191 27.69 25.45 -30.62
C GLU A 191 27.48 23.98 -31.01
N VAL A 192 27.80 23.73 -32.28
CA VAL A 192 27.84 22.45 -32.97
C VAL A 192 29.31 22.02 -32.95
N LEU A 193 29.63 20.75 -32.67
CA LEU A 193 30.50 19.89 -33.51
C LEU A 193 30.94 18.59 -32.79
N LEU A 194 30.63 17.47 -33.47
CA LEU A 194 31.46 16.30 -33.81
C LEU A 194 32.12 15.40 -32.72
N ARG A 195 31.57 14.16 -32.62
CA ARG A 195 32.15 12.81 -32.90
C ARG A 195 33.55 12.45 -32.32
N PRO A 196 33.85 11.19 -31.91
CA PRO A 196 33.61 9.99 -32.72
C PRO A 196 33.25 8.66 -32.02
N ASN A 197 32.93 7.68 -32.89
CA ASN A 197 32.76 6.25 -32.65
C ASN A 197 33.93 5.61 -31.89
N VAL A 198 33.61 4.72 -30.95
CA VAL A 198 34.51 3.65 -30.51
C VAL A 198 33.84 2.31 -30.78
N THR A 199 34.39 1.62 -31.77
CA THR A 199 34.21 0.21 -32.09
C THR A 199 35.09 -0.64 -31.14
N THR A 200 34.82 -1.94 -31.07
CA THR A 200 35.53 -3.03 -30.32
C THR A 200 34.92 -3.31 -28.92
N SER A 201 34.72 -4.54 -28.46
CA SER A 201 35.19 -5.84 -28.94
C SER A 201 34.25 -6.96 -28.48
N THR A 202 34.09 -7.94 -29.36
CA THR A 202 33.70 -9.33 -29.14
C THR A 202 34.32 -9.97 -27.90
N MET A 203 33.52 -10.63 -27.06
CA MET A 203 33.98 -11.86 -26.39
C MET A 203 32.81 -12.83 -26.19
N GLU A 204 32.81 -13.87 -27.02
CA GLU A 204 32.23 -15.18 -26.71
C GLU A 204 32.83 -15.71 -25.41
N SER A 205 31.99 -16.21 -24.51
CA SER A 205 32.40 -17.35 -23.70
C SER A 205 31.24 -18.29 -23.48
N ARG A 206 31.39 -19.43 -24.15
CA ARG A 206 30.67 -20.67 -23.97
C ARG A 206 30.90 -21.15 -22.53
N HIS A 207 29.84 -21.51 -21.83
CA HIS A 207 29.94 -22.62 -20.89
C HIS A 207 28.72 -23.51 -20.98
N HIS A 208 28.95 -24.69 -21.56
CA HIS A 208 28.16 -25.89 -21.38
C HIS A 208 28.22 -26.30 -19.90
N GLY A 209 27.06 -26.35 -19.25
CA GLY A 209 26.88 -26.93 -17.91
C GLY A 209 25.80 -27.99 -17.98
N LYS A 210 26.22 -29.25 -17.84
CA LYS A 210 25.48 -30.49 -18.07
C LYS A 210 24.16 -30.56 -17.29
N SER A 211 23.11 -31.01 -17.98
CA SER A 211 21.87 -31.51 -17.40
C SER A 211 22.15 -32.76 -16.56
N ASN A 212 21.78 -32.74 -15.28
CA ASN A 212 21.68 -33.95 -14.48
C ASN A 212 20.19 -34.26 -14.28
N ARG A 213 19.66 -35.21 -15.06
CA ARG A 213 18.35 -35.81 -14.82
C ARG A 213 18.54 -36.84 -13.71
N HIS A 214 17.82 -36.68 -12.61
CA HIS A 214 17.56 -37.79 -11.68
C HIS A 214 16.05 -37.98 -11.65
N SER A 215 15.60 -39.02 -12.34
CA SER A 215 14.26 -39.58 -12.17
C SER A 215 14.29 -40.45 -10.92
N GLY A 216 13.66 -39.97 -9.85
CA GLY A 216 13.31 -40.80 -8.71
C GLY A 216 11.91 -41.34 -8.91
N ASP A 217 11.83 -42.63 -9.26
CA ASP A 217 10.61 -43.43 -9.18
C ASP A 217 10.11 -43.47 -7.73
N TYR A 218 8.90 -42.98 -7.49
CA TYR A 218 8.16 -43.25 -6.26
C TYR A 218 7.08 -44.30 -6.57
N ARG A 219 7.33 -45.53 -6.13
CA ARG A 219 6.29 -46.58 -6.01
C ARG A 219 5.46 -46.28 -4.76
N TYR A 220 4.15 -46.21 -4.94
CA TYR A 220 3.17 -46.26 -3.86
C TYR A 220 2.99 -47.71 -3.37
N ASN A 221 2.97 -47.89 -2.05
CA ASN A 221 2.28 -48.96 -1.34
C ASN A 221 1.32 -48.30 -0.36
#